data_AF-A0A1H3B8K2-F1
#
_entry.id   AF-A0A1H3B8K2-F1
#
_cell.length_a   1.000
_cell.length_b   1.000
_cell.length_c   1.000
_cell.angle_alpha   90.00
_cell.angle_beta   90.00
_cell.angle_gamma   90.00
#
_symmetry.space_group_name_H-M   'P 1'
#
loop_
_entity.id
_entity.type
_entity.pdbx_description
1 polymer ?
#
loop_
_entity_poly.entity_id
_entity_poly.type
_entity_poly.pdbx_seq_one_letter_code
_entity_poly.pdbx_strand_id
1 'polypeptide(L)'
;MGGQRWTEDEIKFIKRNYENLSDSEMADELSGRTKNSVSQKRRSLDLYRRDKDERWSENRWSKEEIEHLKKNSDTSIQELAEQLNRTPKSVRKKKSRIGATTNRKWSEPETEFIERTYGIWKASEIAEYLGKTEDQVYNKARTEDLTGESSENWTDHEEELLLRMQSVWKDKIIADYLDRTAQAIRDKKYKSDIAVGYWSESEEQHIVENFPDKSDKELAEDLDRTVRAVKNRRRRKLGLIRPGMLEDTIWRPWEKLCLEIAEALYDNVEEKPELENGGIPDMRSGDVILEVKKSPFSHRVDEDVDTYRAHCDRLEFWCLYGRRIFPVSDVDAVGFEELKDRIRVSDIPEDEVRRLFGLMDRCRDGVNPFK
;
A
#
# COMPACT_ATOMS: atom_id res chain seq x y z
N MET A 1 -26.92 40.21 -3.92
CA MET A 1 -27.79 40.99 -4.83
C MET A 1 -29.24 40.72 -4.44
N GLY A 2 -29.97 41.74 -4.02
CA GLY A 2 -31.39 41.59 -3.65
C GLY A 2 -32.22 41.29 -4.89
N GLY A 3 -32.93 40.16 -4.90
CA GLY A 3 -33.78 39.77 -6.01
C GLY A 3 -34.89 40.79 -6.26
N GLN A 4 -35.10 41.15 -7.53
CA GLN A 4 -36.13 42.08 -7.98
C GLN A 4 -37.51 41.65 -7.44
N ARG A 5 -38.22 42.56 -6.74
CA ARG A 5 -39.53 42.26 -6.14
C ARG A 5 -40.56 41.92 -7.21
N TRP A 6 -41.48 41.00 -6.90
CA TRP A 6 -42.59 40.64 -7.78
C TRP A 6 -43.67 41.72 -7.72
N THR A 7 -44.06 42.25 -8.88
CA THR A 7 -45.18 43.18 -9.03
C THR A 7 -46.52 42.44 -8.96
N GLU A 8 -47.59 43.17 -8.68
CA GLU A 8 -48.93 42.59 -8.63
C GLU A 8 -49.38 42.04 -9.99
N ASP A 9 -48.98 42.67 -11.08
CA ASP A 9 -49.35 42.27 -12.43
C ASP A 9 -48.63 40.98 -12.87
N GLU A 10 -47.36 40.81 -12.51
CA GLU A 10 -46.63 39.55 -12.70
C GLU A 10 -47.29 38.40 -11.89
N ILE A 11 -47.73 38.68 -10.66
CA ILE A 11 -48.42 37.67 -9.83
C ILE A 11 -49.79 37.31 -10.43
N LYS A 12 -50.55 38.29 -10.92
CA LYS A 12 -51.83 38.05 -11.62
C LYS A 12 -51.61 37.24 -12.89
N PHE A 13 -50.54 37.53 -13.65
CA PHE A 13 -50.19 36.79 -14.85
C PHE A 13 -49.89 35.31 -14.52
N ILE A 14 -49.05 35.04 -13.52
CA ILE A 14 -48.76 33.65 -13.09
C ILE A 14 -50.05 32.93 -12.67
N LYS A 15 -50.89 33.56 -11.84
CA LYS A 15 -52.16 32.96 -11.38
C LYS A 15 -53.12 32.61 -12.52
N ARG A 16 -53.15 33.40 -13.59
CA ARG A 16 -54.04 33.16 -14.74
C ARG A 16 -53.50 32.10 -15.70
N ASN A 17 -52.18 31.97 -15.80
CA ASN A 17 -51.56 31.20 -16.88
C ASN A 17 -50.84 29.92 -16.43
N TYR A 18 -50.62 29.70 -15.13
CA TYR A 18 -49.81 28.57 -14.64
C TYR A 18 -50.35 27.18 -15.04
N GLU A 19 -51.64 27.04 -15.34
CA GLU A 19 -52.21 25.76 -15.79
C GLU A 19 -51.94 25.47 -17.27
N ASN A 20 -51.74 26.50 -18.08
CA ASN A 20 -51.69 26.40 -19.54
C ASN A 20 -50.30 26.70 -20.15
N LEU A 21 -49.49 27.57 -19.52
CA LEU A 21 -48.15 27.95 -19.99
C LEU A 21 -47.08 27.35 -19.10
N SER A 22 -46.04 26.72 -19.65
CA SER A 22 -44.87 26.21 -18.90
C SER A 22 -44.15 27.31 -18.10
N ASP A 23 -43.36 26.91 -17.09
CA ASP A 23 -42.56 27.87 -16.32
C ASP A 23 -41.51 28.59 -17.21
N SER A 24 -41.21 28.05 -18.41
CA SER A 24 -40.32 28.69 -19.40
C SER A 24 -41.06 29.74 -20.23
N GLU A 25 -42.23 29.39 -20.78
CA GLU A 25 -43.04 30.32 -21.57
C GLU A 25 -43.49 31.51 -20.72
N MET A 26 -43.85 31.28 -19.45
CA MET A 26 -44.14 32.37 -18.52
C MET A 26 -42.91 33.24 -18.21
N ALA A 27 -41.69 32.72 -18.34
CA ALA A 27 -40.48 33.51 -18.14
C ALA A 27 -40.15 34.38 -19.37
N ASP A 28 -40.44 33.90 -20.58
CA ASP A 28 -40.27 34.64 -21.82
C ASP A 28 -41.21 35.86 -21.88
N GLU A 29 -42.46 35.69 -21.43
CA GLU A 29 -43.46 36.76 -21.33
C GLU A 29 -43.19 37.76 -20.18
N LEU A 30 -42.58 37.28 -19.09
CA LEU A 30 -42.21 38.11 -17.95
C LEU A 30 -40.74 38.58 -18.08
N SER A 31 -40.51 39.49 -19.03
CA SER A 31 -39.17 39.99 -19.36
C SER A 31 -38.34 40.33 -18.12
N GLY A 32 -37.20 39.64 -17.94
CA GLY A 32 -36.32 39.78 -16.77
C GLY A 32 -36.51 38.72 -15.69
N ARG A 33 -37.47 37.79 -15.84
CA ARG A 33 -37.61 36.61 -14.97
C ARG A 33 -36.99 35.39 -15.64
N THR A 34 -36.38 34.53 -14.82
CA THR A 34 -35.91 33.22 -15.27
C THR A 34 -36.96 32.16 -14.96
N LYS A 35 -36.96 31.06 -15.73
CA LYS A 35 -37.79 29.87 -15.45
C LYS A 35 -37.74 29.45 -13.98
N ASN A 36 -36.56 29.45 -13.38
CA ASN A 36 -36.39 29.06 -11.98
C ASN A 36 -37.06 30.06 -11.01
N SER A 37 -36.97 31.35 -11.31
CA SER A 37 -37.64 32.41 -10.54
C SER A 37 -39.16 32.27 -10.61
N VAL A 38 -39.72 32.03 -11.80
CA VAL A 38 -41.14 31.78 -12.02
C VAL A 38 -41.61 30.52 -11.27
N SER A 39 -40.84 29.44 -11.34
CA SER A 39 -41.16 28.18 -10.63
C SER A 39 -41.20 28.36 -9.11
N GLN A 40 -40.21 29.07 -8.54
CA GLN A 40 -40.18 29.38 -7.12
C GLN A 40 -41.35 30.27 -6.69
N LYS A 41 -41.68 31.29 -7.50
CA LYS A 41 -42.80 32.18 -7.20
C LYS A 41 -44.14 31.45 -7.24
N ARG A 42 -44.37 30.63 -8.28
CA ARG A 42 -45.57 29.79 -8.42
C ARG A 42 -45.75 28.87 -7.20
N ARG A 43 -44.67 28.20 -6.76
CA ARG A 43 -44.67 27.35 -5.56
C ARG A 43 -44.96 28.13 -4.28
N SER A 44 -44.40 29.32 -4.12
CA SER A 44 -44.69 30.19 -2.97
C SER A 44 -46.14 30.70 -2.92
N LEU A 45 -46.89 30.54 -4.02
CA LEU A 45 -48.31 30.87 -4.14
C LEU A 45 -49.20 29.61 -4.10
N ASP A 46 -48.63 28.43 -3.82
CA ASP A 46 -49.30 27.12 -3.82
C ASP A 46 -50.02 26.75 -5.12
N LEU A 47 -49.53 27.23 -6.26
CA LEU A 47 -50.11 26.97 -7.57
C LEU A 47 -49.48 25.73 -8.22
N TYR A 48 -49.95 24.53 -7.88
CA TYR A 48 -49.42 23.28 -8.44
C TYR A 48 -50.20 22.83 -9.68
N ARG A 49 -49.49 22.44 -10.75
CA ARG A 49 -50.13 21.86 -11.94
C ARG A 49 -50.44 20.40 -11.70
N ARG A 50 -51.60 19.93 -12.18
CA ARG A 50 -51.87 18.50 -12.39
C ARG A 50 -51.21 18.08 -13.71
N ASP A 51 -49.94 17.71 -13.62
CA ASP A 51 -49.09 17.05 -14.63
C ASP A 51 -49.57 17.10 -16.10
N LYS A 52 -49.20 18.18 -16.79
CA LYS A 52 -49.02 18.22 -18.25
C LYS A 52 -47.57 18.56 -18.64
N ASP A 53 -46.60 18.21 -17.78
CA ASP A 53 -45.20 18.21 -18.21
C ASP A 53 -44.94 16.92 -19.00
N GLU A 54 -44.98 17.05 -20.32
CA GLU A 54 -44.72 16.04 -21.37
C GLU A 54 -43.30 15.41 -21.32
N ARG A 55 -42.59 15.48 -20.18
CA ARG A 55 -41.38 14.70 -19.88
C ARG A 55 -41.59 13.64 -18.79
N TRP A 56 -42.77 13.59 -18.17
CA TRP A 56 -43.05 12.70 -17.03
C TRP A 56 -44.35 11.89 -17.16
N SER A 57 -45.05 11.95 -18.30
CA SER A 57 -46.27 11.16 -18.57
C SER A 57 -45.99 9.67 -18.80
N GLU A 58 -44.76 9.28 -19.17
CA GLU A 58 -44.33 7.87 -19.21
C GLU A 58 -44.24 7.22 -17.82
N ASN A 59 -44.41 7.97 -16.73
CA ASN A 59 -44.11 7.48 -15.37
C ASN A 59 -45.30 6.79 -14.65
N ARG A 60 -46.41 6.52 -15.35
CA ARG A 60 -47.48 5.67 -14.79
C ARG A 60 -47.39 4.27 -15.40
N TRP A 61 -46.86 3.36 -14.59
CA TRP A 61 -46.97 1.93 -14.82
C TRP A 61 -48.44 1.51 -14.71
N SER A 62 -48.97 0.87 -15.74
CA SER A 62 -50.33 0.33 -15.76
C SER A 62 -50.47 -0.84 -14.78
N LYS A 63 -51.72 -1.22 -14.45
CA LYS A 63 -51.97 -2.38 -13.57
C LYS A 63 -51.47 -3.67 -14.24
N GLU A 64 -51.65 -3.77 -15.55
CA GLU A 64 -51.25 -4.89 -16.39
C GLU A 64 -49.72 -4.99 -16.47
N GLU A 65 -49.01 -3.88 -16.64
CA GLU A 65 -47.54 -3.86 -16.60
C GLU A 65 -47.01 -4.27 -15.22
N ILE A 66 -47.66 -3.83 -14.14
CA ILE A 66 -47.30 -4.23 -12.77
C ILE A 66 -47.55 -5.72 -12.53
N GLU A 67 -48.69 -6.24 -13.02
CA GLU A 67 -49.03 -7.67 -12.93
C GLU A 67 -48.05 -8.51 -13.75
N HIS A 68 -47.68 -8.04 -14.94
CA HIS A 68 -46.67 -8.67 -15.80
C HIS A 68 -45.31 -8.71 -15.12
N LEU A 69 -44.88 -7.63 -14.45
CA LEU A 69 -43.65 -7.61 -13.66
C LEU A 69 -43.68 -8.56 -12.46
N LYS A 70 -44.85 -8.75 -11.82
CA LYS A 70 -45.01 -9.67 -10.69
C LYS A 70 -44.98 -11.13 -11.14
N LYS A 71 -45.71 -11.45 -12.22
CA LYS A 71 -45.82 -12.80 -12.78
C LYS A 71 -44.51 -13.26 -13.41
N ASN A 72 -43.78 -12.34 -14.03
CA ASN A 72 -42.49 -12.58 -14.67
C ASN A 72 -41.35 -11.98 -13.82
N SER A 73 -41.46 -12.08 -12.49
CA SER A 73 -40.40 -11.65 -11.57
C SER A 73 -39.07 -12.32 -11.95
N ASP A 74 -39.16 -13.56 -12.41
CA ASP A 74 -38.10 -14.45 -12.88
C ASP A 74 -37.49 -14.13 -14.26
N THR A 75 -38.07 -13.21 -15.04
CA THR A 75 -37.52 -12.84 -16.35
C THR A 75 -36.43 -11.77 -16.21
N SER A 76 -35.43 -11.80 -17.10
CA SER A 76 -34.33 -10.83 -17.09
C SER A 76 -34.84 -9.40 -17.29
N ILE A 77 -34.10 -8.40 -16.81
CA ILE A 77 -34.52 -6.99 -16.96
C ILE A 77 -34.54 -6.58 -18.43
N GLN A 78 -33.64 -7.12 -19.24
CA GLN A 78 -33.56 -6.88 -20.68
C GLN A 78 -34.78 -7.44 -21.41
N GLU A 79 -35.14 -8.70 -21.18
CA GLU A 79 -36.33 -9.30 -21.81
C GLU A 79 -37.62 -8.60 -21.34
N LEU A 80 -37.73 -8.23 -20.06
CA LEU A 80 -38.88 -7.46 -19.56
C LEU A 80 -38.95 -6.06 -20.17
N ALA A 81 -37.81 -5.43 -20.43
CA ALA A 81 -37.73 -4.15 -21.09
C ALA A 81 -38.24 -4.23 -22.54
N GLU A 82 -37.86 -5.28 -23.26
CA GLU A 82 -38.36 -5.56 -24.61
C GLU A 82 -39.86 -5.86 -24.60
N GLN A 83 -40.32 -6.76 -23.73
CA GLN A 83 -41.74 -7.15 -23.63
C GLN A 83 -42.67 -5.99 -23.27
N LEU A 84 -42.19 -5.05 -22.45
CA LEU A 84 -42.97 -3.90 -21.98
C LEU A 84 -42.70 -2.62 -22.78
N ASN A 85 -41.85 -2.69 -23.81
CA ASN A 85 -41.38 -1.55 -24.59
C ASN A 85 -40.90 -0.38 -23.70
N ARG A 86 -40.05 -0.71 -22.72
CA ARG A 86 -39.58 0.21 -21.67
C ARG A 86 -38.06 0.15 -21.59
N THR A 87 -37.43 1.17 -21.00
CA THR A 87 -35.97 1.10 -20.76
C THR A 87 -35.65 0.11 -19.62
N PRO A 88 -34.54 -0.65 -19.71
CA PRO A 88 -34.08 -1.54 -18.63
C PRO A 88 -33.98 -0.84 -17.27
N LYS A 89 -33.55 0.42 -17.27
CA LYS A 89 -33.45 1.27 -16.08
C LYS A 89 -34.82 1.55 -15.44
N SER A 90 -35.86 1.80 -16.25
CA SER A 90 -37.23 2.04 -15.77
C SER A 90 -37.81 0.77 -15.14
N VAL A 91 -37.66 -0.36 -15.82
CA VAL A 91 -38.11 -1.69 -15.36
C VAL A 91 -37.46 -2.03 -14.02
N ARG A 92 -36.13 -1.93 -13.91
CA ARG A 92 -35.38 -2.20 -12.66
C ARG A 92 -35.91 -1.37 -11.49
N LYS A 93 -36.08 -0.06 -11.69
CA LYS A 93 -36.56 0.87 -10.66
C LYS A 93 -37.98 0.56 -10.22
N LYS A 94 -38.86 0.16 -11.14
CA LYS A 94 -40.23 -0.22 -10.78
C LYS A 94 -40.27 -1.55 -10.04
N LYS A 95 -39.57 -2.56 -10.56
CA LYS A 95 -39.51 -3.92 -10.00
C LYS A 95 -39.04 -3.90 -8.54
N SER A 96 -38.01 -3.08 -8.23
CA SER A 96 -37.56 -2.79 -6.87
C SER A 96 -38.65 -2.16 -5.99
N ARG A 97 -39.35 -1.14 -6.48
CA ARG A 97 -40.41 -0.45 -5.73
C ARG A 97 -41.63 -1.30 -5.42
N ILE A 98 -41.99 -2.24 -6.30
CA ILE A 98 -43.14 -3.13 -6.11
C ILE A 98 -42.77 -4.45 -5.42
N GLY A 99 -41.51 -4.63 -5.02
CA GLY A 99 -41.03 -5.87 -4.40
C GLY A 99 -41.05 -7.09 -5.33
N ALA A 100 -41.19 -6.89 -6.64
CA ALA A 100 -41.12 -7.95 -7.65
C ALA A 100 -39.67 -8.20 -8.10
N THR A 101 -38.69 -7.69 -7.37
CA THR A 101 -37.30 -8.08 -7.54
C THR A 101 -37.20 -9.56 -7.22
N THR A 102 -36.56 -10.30 -8.11
CA THR A 102 -36.13 -11.63 -7.79
C THR A 102 -35.17 -11.55 -6.62
N ASN A 103 -35.64 -12.00 -5.46
CA ASN A 103 -34.76 -12.53 -4.42
C ASN A 103 -34.28 -13.92 -4.89
N ARG A 104 -33.79 -14.00 -6.14
CA ARG A 104 -33.45 -15.27 -6.78
C ARG A 104 -32.25 -15.82 -6.04
N LYS A 105 -32.51 -16.89 -5.29
CA LYS A 105 -31.49 -17.90 -5.08
C LYS A 105 -30.88 -18.21 -6.44
N TRP A 106 -29.56 -18.18 -6.50
CA TRP A 106 -28.82 -18.58 -7.68
C TRP A 106 -29.24 -19.99 -8.09
N SER A 107 -29.62 -20.18 -9.35
CA SER A 107 -29.88 -21.52 -9.87
C SER A 107 -28.57 -22.31 -9.97
N GLU A 108 -28.65 -23.64 -9.99
CA GLU A 108 -27.48 -24.50 -10.18
C GLU A 108 -26.73 -24.17 -11.48
N PRO A 109 -27.40 -23.97 -12.66
CA PRO A 109 -26.68 -23.60 -13.88
C PRO A 109 -26.04 -22.21 -13.83
N GLU A 110 -26.67 -21.22 -13.18
CA GLU A 110 -26.04 -19.90 -12.98
C GLU A 110 -24.82 -20.01 -12.06
N THR A 111 -24.87 -20.91 -11.07
CA THR A 111 -23.76 -21.17 -10.15
C THR A 111 -22.61 -21.85 -10.87
N GLU A 112 -22.88 -22.95 -11.58
CA GLU A 112 -21.90 -23.69 -12.39
C GLU A 112 -21.28 -22.81 -13.49
N PHE A 113 -22.09 -21.94 -14.10
CA PHE A 113 -21.58 -20.98 -15.09
C PHE A 113 -20.58 -20.01 -14.45
N ILE A 114 -20.87 -19.47 -13.27
CA ILE A 114 -19.94 -18.62 -12.53
C ILE A 114 -18.69 -19.43 -12.12
N GLU A 115 -18.82 -20.63 -11.57
CA GLU A 115 -17.68 -21.50 -11.21
C GLU A 115 -16.71 -21.73 -12.38
N ARG A 116 -17.24 -21.89 -13.59
CA ARG A 116 -16.45 -22.16 -14.81
C ARG A 116 -15.91 -20.91 -15.51
N THR A 117 -16.45 -19.72 -15.24
CA THR A 117 -16.12 -18.50 -15.99
C THR A 117 -15.47 -17.42 -15.14
N TYR A 118 -15.73 -17.42 -13.83
CA TYR A 118 -15.20 -16.45 -12.90
C TYR A 118 -13.68 -16.61 -12.77
N GLY A 119 -12.94 -15.52 -13.04
CA GLY A 119 -11.47 -15.54 -13.17
C GLY A 119 -10.94 -15.77 -14.59
N ILE A 120 -11.81 -16.13 -15.55
CA ILE A 120 -11.48 -16.21 -16.99
C ILE A 120 -12.12 -15.04 -17.75
N TRP A 121 -13.36 -14.71 -17.40
CA TRP A 121 -14.14 -13.63 -17.99
C TRP A 121 -14.17 -12.43 -17.04
N LYS A 122 -14.33 -11.22 -17.60
CA LYS A 122 -14.56 -10.03 -16.77
C LYS A 122 -15.90 -10.15 -16.07
N ALA A 123 -15.98 -9.69 -14.82
CA ALA A 123 -17.24 -9.70 -14.07
C ALA A 123 -18.38 -8.97 -14.81
N SER A 124 -18.06 -7.95 -15.61
CA SER A 124 -19.01 -7.25 -16.48
C SER A 124 -19.59 -8.13 -17.58
N GLU A 125 -18.78 -9.02 -18.17
CA GLU A 125 -19.19 -9.93 -19.24
C GLU A 125 -20.07 -11.06 -18.67
N ILE A 126 -19.71 -11.59 -17.50
CA ILE A 126 -20.52 -12.56 -16.76
C ILE A 126 -21.85 -11.93 -16.34
N ALA A 127 -21.82 -10.69 -15.85
CA ALA A 127 -23.04 -9.96 -15.45
C ALA A 127 -23.97 -9.70 -16.64
N GLU A 128 -23.41 -9.32 -17.79
CA GLU A 128 -24.18 -9.15 -19.02
C GLU A 128 -24.82 -10.46 -19.46
N TYR A 129 -24.04 -11.55 -19.52
CA TYR A 129 -24.54 -12.88 -19.91
C TYR A 129 -25.65 -13.40 -19.00
N LEU A 130 -25.52 -13.21 -17.68
CA LEU A 130 -26.50 -13.67 -16.69
C LEU A 130 -27.65 -12.68 -16.45
N GLY A 131 -27.64 -11.52 -17.11
CA GLY A 131 -28.60 -10.44 -16.86
C GLY A 131 -28.60 -9.93 -15.42
N LYS A 132 -27.43 -9.94 -14.76
CA LYS A 132 -27.18 -9.48 -13.39
C LYS A 132 -26.39 -8.17 -13.39
N THR A 133 -26.11 -7.68 -12.19
CA THR A 133 -25.12 -6.62 -11.96
C THR A 133 -23.78 -7.24 -11.60
N GLU A 134 -22.68 -6.53 -11.87
CA GLU A 134 -21.32 -6.94 -11.45
C GLU A 134 -21.27 -7.24 -9.95
N ASP A 135 -21.87 -6.38 -9.11
CA ASP A 135 -21.99 -6.59 -7.66
C ASP A 135 -22.67 -7.91 -7.29
N GLN A 136 -23.67 -8.36 -8.05
CA GLN A 136 -24.32 -9.64 -7.79
C GLN A 136 -23.38 -10.81 -8.12
N VAL A 137 -22.62 -10.70 -9.22
CA VAL A 137 -21.62 -11.70 -9.60
C VAL A 137 -20.51 -11.77 -8.54
N TYR A 138 -19.98 -10.63 -8.08
CA TYR A 138 -18.99 -10.56 -7.01
C TYR A 138 -19.48 -11.20 -5.71
N ASN A 139 -20.70 -10.86 -5.28
CA ASN A 139 -21.26 -11.40 -4.05
C ASN A 139 -21.50 -12.91 -4.13
N LYS A 140 -21.91 -13.42 -5.30
CA LYS A 140 -22.07 -14.86 -5.53
C LYS A 140 -20.75 -15.59 -5.57
N ALA A 141 -19.76 -15.08 -6.29
CA ALA A 141 -18.43 -15.65 -6.30
C ALA A 141 -17.85 -15.71 -4.88
N ARG A 142 -18.10 -14.71 -4.03
CA ARG A 142 -17.73 -14.74 -2.61
C ARG A 142 -18.49 -15.79 -1.79
N THR A 143 -19.73 -16.08 -2.16
CA THR A 143 -20.56 -17.07 -1.45
C THR A 143 -20.16 -18.50 -1.81
N GLU A 144 -19.71 -18.72 -3.04
CA GLU A 144 -19.20 -20.01 -3.56
C GLU A 144 -17.68 -20.16 -3.39
N ASP A 145 -17.04 -19.26 -2.62
CA ASP A 145 -15.59 -19.26 -2.39
C ASP A 145 -14.72 -19.21 -3.67
N LEU A 146 -15.30 -18.68 -4.75
CA LEU A 146 -14.64 -18.47 -6.05
C LEU A 146 -13.85 -17.16 -6.09
N THR A 147 -14.18 -16.23 -5.19
CA THR A 147 -13.23 -15.17 -4.86
C THR A 147 -12.16 -15.85 -4.01
N GLY A 148 -11.00 -16.16 -4.58
CA GLY A 148 -9.85 -16.61 -3.79
C GLY A 148 -9.73 -15.73 -2.54
N GLU A 149 -9.47 -16.35 -1.39
CA GLU A 149 -9.58 -15.73 -0.06
C GLU A 149 -8.95 -14.33 -0.05
N SER A 150 -9.82 -13.32 0.04
CA SER A 150 -9.46 -11.94 0.31
C SER A 150 -8.33 -11.39 -0.60
N SER A 151 -7.75 -10.26 -0.22
CA SER A 151 -6.48 -9.75 -0.77
C SER A 151 -5.27 -10.68 -0.51
N GLU A 152 -5.47 -11.92 -0.07
CA GLU A 152 -4.43 -12.83 0.45
C GLU A 152 -4.11 -13.98 -0.50
N ASN A 153 -5.09 -14.51 -1.27
CA ASN A 153 -4.84 -15.68 -2.12
C ASN A 153 -4.47 -15.30 -3.55
N TRP A 154 -3.18 -15.42 -3.82
CA TRP A 154 -2.59 -15.40 -5.15
C TRP A 154 -2.29 -16.83 -5.56
N THR A 155 -2.56 -17.15 -6.81
CA THR A 155 -2.14 -18.43 -7.39
C THR A 155 -0.65 -18.40 -7.73
N ASP A 156 0.03 -19.56 -7.69
CA ASP A 156 1.44 -19.68 -8.11
C ASP A 156 1.68 -19.11 -9.52
N HIS A 157 0.67 -19.24 -10.40
CA HIS A 157 0.73 -18.70 -11.75
C HIS A 157 0.63 -17.17 -11.78
N GLU A 158 -0.26 -16.56 -10.99
CA GLU A 158 -0.32 -15.10 -10.85
C GLU A 158 0.96 -14.54 -10.22
N GLU A 159 1.58 -15.27 -9.30
CA GLU A 159 2.87 -14.91 -8.71
C GLU A 159 4.01 -14.96 -9.73
N GLU A 160 4.11 -16.05 -10.51
CA GLU A 160 5.09 -16.18 -11.60
C GLU A 160 4.94 -15.07 -12.64
N LEU A 161 3.70 -14.79 -13.03
CA LEU A 161 3.38 -13.72 -13.97
C LEU A 161 3.73 -12.34 -13.40
N LEU A 162 3.40 -12.09 -12.12
CA LEU A 162 3.77 -10.86 -11.43
C LEU A 162 5.30 -10.68 -11.38
N LEU A 163 6.05 -11.74 -11.06
CA LEU A 163 7.52 -11.75 -11.05
C LEU A 163 8.11 -11.39 -12.42
N ARG A 164 7.54 -11.95 -13.49
CA ARG A 164 8.00 -11.70 -14.86
C ARG A 164 7.69 -10.29 -15.35
N MET A 165 6.51 -9.76 -15.00
CA MET A 165 6.04 -8.48 -15.53
C MET A 165 6.52 -7.27 -14.73
N GLN A 166 6.85 -7.44 -13.45
CA GLN A 166 7.15 -6.30 -12.58
C GLN A 166 8.42 -5.51 -12.91
N SER A 167 9.37 -6.09 -13.62
CA SER A 167 10.58 -5.39 -14.09
C SER A 167 10.25 -4.44 -15.24
N VAL A 168 9.35 -4.82 -16.13
CA VAL A 168 9.09 -4.10 -17.38
C VAL A 168 7.84 -3.22 -17.31
N TRP A 169 6.82 -3.62 -16.56
CA TRP A 169 5.47 -3.04 -16.63
C TRP A 169 5.10 -2.27 -15.36
N LYS A 170 4.37 -1.15 -15.54
CA LYS A 170 3.84 -0.36 -14.42
C LYS A 170 2.71 -1.12 -13.72
N ASP A 171 2.57 -0.94 -12.40
CA ASP A 171 1.55 -1.60 -11.57
C ASP A 171 0.13 -1.51 -12.13
N LYS A 172 -0.23 -0.38 -12.76
CA LYS A 172 -1.55 -0.20 -13.39
C LYS A 172 -1.77 -1.10 -14.61
N ILE A 173 -0.71 -1.37 -15.37
CA ILE A 173 -0.77 -2.25 -16.55
C ILE A 173 -0.80 -3.72 -16.12
N ILE A 174 0.00 -4.07 -15.10
CA ILE A 174 -0.03 -5.41 -14.50
C ILE A 174 -1.39 -5.69 -13.86
N ALA A 175 -1.96 -4.70 -13.17
CA ALA A 175 -3.29 -4.76 -12.59
C ALA A 175 -4.37 -5.05 -13.64
N ASP A 176 -4.33 -4.34 -14.76
CA ASP A 176 -5.26 -4.56 -15.89
C ASP A 176 -5.08 -5.95 -16.52
N TYR A 177 -3.83 -6.43 -16.62
CA TYR A 177 -3.50 -7.73 -17.20
C TYR A 177 -3.89 -8.92 -16.30
N LEU A 178 -3.72 -8.80 -14.97
CA LEU A 178 -4.06 -9.83 -13.98
C LEU A 178 -5.50 -9.70 -13.45
N ASP A 179 -6.29 -8.75 -13.98
CA ASP A 179 -7.61 -8.39 -13.47
C ASP A 179 -7.63 -8.13 -11.94
N ARG A 180 -6.58 -7.46 -11.46
CA ARG A 180 -6.41 -7.05 -10.05
C ARG A 180 -6.50 -5.53 -9.95
N THR A 181 -6.67 -5.02 -8.73
CA THR A 181 -6.52 -3.58 -8.51
C THR A 181 -5.03 -3.22 -8.44
N ALA A 182 -4.67 -2.00 -8.87
CA ALA A 182 -3.31 -1.49 -8.69
C ALA A 182 -2.88 -1.42 -7.22
N GLN A 183 -3.83 -1.43 -6.27
CA GLN A 183 -3.56 -1.55 -4.85
C GLN A 183 -3.25 -3.01 -4.47
N ALA A 184 -3.99 -4.00 -4.99
CA ALA A 184 -3.70 -5.42 -4.77
C ALA A 184 -2.33 -5.84 -5.36
N ILE A 185 -1.95 -5.30 -6.53
CA ILE A 185 -0.59 -5.48 -7.06
C ILE A 185 0.44 -4.94 -6.06
N ARG A 186 0.24 -3.71 -5.55
CA ARG A 186 1.14 -3.11 -4.56
C ARG A 186 1.19 -3.88 -3.26
N ASP A 187 0.05 -4.32 -2.74
CA ASP A 187 -0.06 -5.06 -1.49
C ASP A 187 0.59 -6.44 -1.61
N LYS A 188 0.43 -7.15 -2.75
CA LYS A 188 1.14 -8.42 -2.98
C LYS A 188 2.63 -8.23 -3.14
N LYS A 189 3.03 -7.22 -3.90
CA LYS A 189 4.41 -6.77 -4.00
C LYS A 189 5.02 -6.51 -2.61
N TYR A 190 4.23 -5.98 -1.67
CA TYR A 190 4.69 -5.64 -0.31
C TYR A 190 4.58 -6.80 0.70
N LYS A 191 3.58 -7.68 0.57
CA LYS A 191 3.25 -8.79 1.49
C LYS A 191 3.93 -10.10 1.11
N SER A 192 4.09 -10.36 -0.17
CA SER A 192 4.95 -11.42 -0.65
C SER A 192 6.35 -10.86 -0.81
N ASP A 193 7.34 -11.71 -0.56
CA ASP A 193 8.74 -11.51 -0.94
C ASP A 193 8.86 -11.34 -2.46
N ILE A 194 8.23 -10.33 -3.08
CA ILE A 194 8.18 -10.14 -4.54
C ILE A 194 8.49 -8.69 -4.90
N ALA A 195 8.29 -7.70 -4.03
CA ALA A 195 8.76 -6.35 -4.33
C ALA A 195 9.52 -5.66 -3.21
N VAL A 196 10.50 -4.90 -3.67
CA VAL A 196 11.32 -3.95 -2.91
C VAL A 196 12.39 -4.58 -1.99
N GLY A 197 12.33 -5.89 -1.73
CA GLY A 197 13.37 -6.60 -0.96
C GLY A 197 13.77 -7.99 -1.45
N TYR A 198 12.99 -8.60 -2.35
CA TYR A 198 13.25 -9.96 -2.81
C TYR A 198 14.24 -10.02 -3.96
N TRP A 199 15.14 -10.99 -3.84
CA TRP A 199 16.14 -11.37 -4.83
C TRP A 199 16.01 -12.86 -5.01
N SER A 200 15.80 -13.32 -6.23
CA SER A 200 15.82 -14.74 -6.54
C SER A 200 17.23 -15.31 -6.36
N GLU A 201 17.32 -16.63 -6.16
CA GLU A 201 18.62 -17.32 -6.14
C GLU A 201 19.41 -17.06 -7.43
N SER A 202 18.74 -16.94 -8.59
CA SER A 202 19.38 -16.62 -9.86
C SER A 202 19.92 -15.19 -9.93
N GLU A 203 19.22 -14.19 -9.39
CA GLU A 203 19.71 -12.81 -9.31
C GLU A 203 20.90 -12.70 -8.35
N GLU A 204 20.86 -13.42 -7.22
CA GLU A 204 21.98 -13.46 -6.27
C GLU A 204 23.20 -14.16 -6.86
N GLN A 205 23.00 -15.29 -7.53
CA GLN A 205 24.06 -16.02 -8.21
C GLN A 205 24.70 -15.16 -9.30
N HIS A 206 23.89 -14.42 -10.07
CA HIS A 206 24.39 -13.47 -11.06
C HIS A 206 25.26 -12.38 -10.42
N ILE A 207 24.87 -11.82 -9.27
CA ILE A 207 25.71 -10.88 -8.53
C ILE A 207 27.01 -11.56 -8.09
N VAL A 208 26.96 -12.74 -7.48
CA VAL A 208 28.14 -13.45 -6.97
C VAL A 208 29.16 -13.72 -8.09
N GLU A 209 28.70 -14.21 -9.23
CA GLU A 209 29.54 -14.59 -10.36
C GLU A 209 30.14 -13.39 -11.09
N ASN A 210 29.37 -12.29 -11.21
CA ASN A 210 29.77 -11.16 -12.04
C ASN A 210 30.37 -9.98 -11.24
N PHE A 211 30.19 -9.94 -9.92
CA PHE A 211 30.74 -8.87 -9.08
C PHE A 211 32.27 -8.67 -9.14
N PRO A 212 33.10 -9.72 -9.35
CA PRO A 212 34.54 -9.54 -9.55
C PRO A 212 34.87 -8.59 -10.70
N ASP A 213 34.09 -8.65 -11.79
CA ASP A 213 34.41 -7.97 -13.05
C ASP A 213 33.47 -6.80 -13.39
N LYS A 214 32.23 -6.79 -12.88
CA LYS A 214 31.19 -5.79 -13.17
C LYS A 214 30.94 -4.81 -12.03
N SER A 215 30.81 -3.53 -12.34
CA SER A 215 30.41 -2.46 -11.42
C SER A 215 28.98 -2.63 -10.90
N ASP A 216 28.65 -2.00 -9.76
CA ASP A 216 27.27 -1.98 -9.22
C ASP A 216 26.26 -1.39 -10.22
N LYS A 217 26.73 -0.56 -11.16
CA LYS A 217 25.91 0.00 -12.24
C LYS A 217 25.65 -1.03 -13.34
N GLU A 218 26.67 -1.73 -13.80
CA GLU A 218 26.54 -2.79 -14.82
C GLU A 218 25.71 -3.96 -14.30
N LEU A 219 25.89 -4.36 -13.03
CA LEU A 219 25.05 -5.36 -12.37
C LEU A 219 23.59 -4.91 -12.22
N ALA A 220 23.38 -3.61 -11.99
CA ALA A 220 22.03 -3.03 -11.92
C ALA A 220 21.35 -3.00 -13.30
N GLU A 221 22.11 -2.73 -14.35
CA GLU A 221 21.64 -2.80 -15.73
C GLU A 221 21.32 -4.25 -16.14
N ASP A 222 22.18 -5.22 -15.79
CA ASP A 222 21.94 -6.65 -16.08
C ASP A 222 20.65 -7.19 -15.44
N LEU A 223 20.35 -6.73 -14.22
CA LEU A 223 19.27 -7.26 -13.38
C LEU A 223 18.01 -6.39 -13.42
N ASP A 224 18.02 -5.30 -14.21
CA ASP A 224 16.97 -4.28 -14.24
C ASP A 224 16.60 -3.79 -12.83
N ARG A 225 17.63 -3.53 -12.01
CA ARG A 225 17.52 -3.04 -10.64
C ARG A 225 18.11 -1.64 -10.52
N THR A 226 17.84 -0.98 -9.40
CA THR A 226 18.57 0.25 -9.07
C THR A 226 19.98 -0.08 -8.58
N VAL A 227 20.96 0.77 -8.88
CA VAL A 227 22.33 0.68 -8.35
C VAL A 227 22.33 0.55 -6.82
N ARG A 228 21.42 1.27 -6.14
CA ARG A 228 21.27 1.21 -4.68
C ARG A 228 20.75 -0.14 -4.19
N ALA A 229 19.84 -0.78 -4.92
CA ALA A 229 19.32 -2.10 -4.57
C ALA A 229 20.42 -3.16 -4.69
N VAL A 230 21.15 -3.22 -5.82
CA VAL A 230 22.29 -4.12 -6.01
C VAL A 230 23.34 -3.91 -4.93
N LYS A 231 23.74 -2.66 -4.69
CA LYS A 231 24.72 -2.29 -3.66
C LYS A 231 24.28 -2.77 -2.27
N ASN A 232 23.01 -2.59 -1.91
CA ASN A 232 22.48 -3.04 -0.62
C ASN A 232 22.44 -4.56 -0.52
N ARG A 233 21.99 -5.27 -1.57
CA ARG A 233 21.91 -6.74 -1.53
C ARG A 233 23.29 -7.36 -1.43
N ARG A 234 24.21 -6.95 -2.30
CA ARG A 234 25.58 -7.48 -2.29
C ARG A 234 26.27 -7.24 -0.94
N ARG A 235 26.09 -6.06 -0.33
CA ARG A 235 26.82 -5.67 0.89
C ARG A 235 26.18 -6.22 2.16
N ARG A 236 24.85 -6.11 2.30
CA ARG A 236 24.14 -6.44 3.54
C ARG A 236 23.71 -7.90 3.63
N LYS A 237 23.47 -8.56 2.48
CA LYS A 237 23.00 -9.95 2.45
C LYS A 237 24.09 -10.91 1.97
N LEU A 238 24.76 -10.60 0.86
CA LEU A 238 25.76 -11.49 0.24
C LEU A 238 27.20 -11.28 0.77
N GLY A 239 27.45 -10.21 1.53
CA GLY A 239 28.77 -9.91 2.09
C GLY A 239 29.85 -9.55 1.06
N LEU A 240 29.48 -9.24 -0.19
CA LEU A 240 30.41 -8.97 -1.29
C LEU A 240 30.88 -7.50 -1.25
N ILE A 241 32.18 -7.32 -1.01
CA ILE A 241 32.83 -6.01 -0.87
C ILE A 241 34.09 -5.98 -1.74
N ARG A 242 34.29 -4.90 -2.51
CA ARG A 242 35.50 -4.73 -3.32
C ARG A 242 36.71 -4.49 -2.42
N PRO A 243 37.89 -5.06 -2.73
CA PRO A 243 39.15 -4.68 -2.09
C PRO A 243 39.36 -3.16 -2.21
N GLY A 244 39.61 -2.48 -1.08
CA GLY A 244 39.81 -1.02 -1.02
C GLY A 244 38.57 -0.17 -0.69
N MET A 245 37.34 -0.71 -0.78
CA MET A 245 36.12 0.06 -0.45
C MET A 245 35.92 0.29 1.06
N LEU A 246 36.69 -0.42 1.90
CA LEU A 246 36.70 -0.34 3.36
C LEU A 246 38.00 0.30 3.89
N GLU A 247 38.61 1.21 3.11
CA GLU A 247 39.65 2.11 3.63
C GLU A 247 39.17 2.82 4.91
N ASP A 248 40.12 3.23 5.77
CA ASP A 248 39.97 3.83 7.12
C ASP A 248 38.84 4.85 7.33
N THR A 249 38.27 5.38 6.25
CA THR A 249 37.20 6.38 6.16
C THR A 249 35.94 6.13 7.01
N ILE A 250 35.58 4.88 7.31
CA ILE A 250 34.45 4.53 8.20
C ILE A 250 34.87 3.84 9.49
N TRP A 251 36.06 3.24 9.51
CA TRP A 251 36.58 2.55 10.69
C TRP A 251 36.89 3.55 11.79
N ARG A 252 37.70 4.57 11.48
CA ARG A 252 38.09 5.60 12.44
C ARG A 252 36.90 6.39 12.98
N PRO A 253 35.90 6.78 12.16
CA PRO A 253 34.71 7.40 12.72
C PRO A 253 33.82 6.47 13.55
N TRP A 254 33.79 5.16 13.25
CA TRP A 254 33.06 4.21 14.09
C TRP A 254 33.75 4.02 15.44
N GLU A 255 35.06 3.81 15.45
CA GLU A 255 35.90 3.75 16.66
C GLU A 255 35.68 4.99 17.54
N LYS A 256 35.75 6.19 16.95
CA LYS A 256 35.47 7.45 17.65
C LYS A 256 34.04 7.56 18.19
N LEU A 257 33.04 7.14 17.41
CA LEU A 257 31.65 7.17 17.84
C LEU A 257 31.39 6.18 18.99
N CYS A 258 32.04 5.02 18.98
CA CYS A 258 32.00 4.09 20.10
C CYS A 258 32.59 4.70 21.37
N LEU A 259 33.65 5.49 21.27
CA LEU A 259 34.17 6.25 22.40
C LEU A 259 33.15 7.24 22.94
N GLU A 260 32.53 8.07 22.09
CA GLU A 260 31.45 9.00 22.52
C GLU A 260 30.28 8.26 23.21
N ILE A 261 29.92 7.08 22.71
CA ILE A 261 28.85 6.25 23.30
C ILE A 261 29.32 5.66 24.64
N ALA A 262 30.56 5.19 24.73
CA ALA A 262 31.10 4.62 25.96
C ALA A 262 31.18 5.67 27.07
N GLU A 263 31.67 6.88 26.76
CA GLU A 263 31.71 8.02 27.70
C GLU A 263 30.32 8.44 28.20
N ALA A 264 29.27 8.16 27.41
CA ALA A 264 27.89 8.43 27.79
C ALA A 264 27.24 7.30 28.61
N LEU A 265 27.75 6.07 28.52
CA LEU A 265 27.18 4.88 29.15
C LEU A 265 27.94 4.41 30.40
N TYR A 266 29.23 4.73 30.50
CA TYR A 266 30.12 4.26 31.55
C TYR A 266 30.86 5.42 32.21
N ASP A 267 31.18 5.26 33.50
CA ASP A 267 31.99 6.22 34.24
C ASP A 267 33.49 5.95 34.05
N ASN A 268 34.30 7.00 33.96
CA ASN A 268 35.77 6.91 33.91
C ASN A 268 36.31 6.05 32.75
N VAL A 269 35.81 6.29 31.53
CA VAL A 269 36.30 5.60 30.33
C VAL A 269 37.73 6.04 30.00
N GLU A 270 38.62 5.06 29.87
CA GLU A 270 40.01 5.21 29.41
C GLU A 270 40.09 4.79 27.94
N GLU A 271 40.56 5.69 27.08
CA GLU A 271 40.83 5.41 25.65
C GLU A 271 42.22 4.79 25.49
N LYS A 272 42.31 3.64 24.81
CA LYS A 272 43.58 2.93 24.50
C LYS A 272 44.51 2.69 25.72
N PRO A 273 44.01 2.15 26.84
CA PRO A 273 44.86 1.86 27.98
C PRO A 273 45.82 0.72 27.67
N GLU A 274 47.06 0.81 28.14
CA GLU A 274 48.02 -0.29 28.03
C GLU A 274 47.82 -1.26 29.21
N LEU A 275 47.56 -2.53 28.89
CA LEU A 275 47.40 -3.61 29.86
C LEU A 275 48.77 -4.19 30.25
N GLU A 276 48.82 -4.93 31.37
CA GLU A 276 50.06 -5.54 31.88
C GLU A 276 50.73 -6.50 30.89
N ASN A 277 49.95 -7.12 30.00
CA ASN A 277 50.45 -8.02 28.96
C ASN A 277 50.85 -7.29 27.66
N GLY A 278 50.82 -5.95 27.65
CA GLY A 278 51.08 -5.10 26.49
C GLY A 278 49.91 -5.00 25.50
N GLY A 279 48.75 -5.58 25.83
CA GLY A 279 47.52 -5.40 25.07
C GLY A 279 46.99 -3.98 25.17
N ILE A 280 46.40 -3.46 24.09
CA ILE A 280 45.86 -2.09 24.03
C ILE A 280 44.44 -2.15 23.47
N PRO A 281 43.43 -2.48 24.31
CA PRO A 281 42.04 -2.48 23.88
C PRO A 281 41.60 -1.07 23.49
N ASP A 282 40.50 -0.96 22.73
CA ASP A 282 39.98 0.34 22.32
C ASP A 282 39.59 1.22 23.52
N MET A 283 38.90 0.66 24.51
CA MET A 283 38.49 1.37 25.73
C MET A 283 38.47 0.45 26.96
N ARG A 284 38.54 1.05 28.15
CA ARG A 284 38.30 0.39 29.44
C ARG A 284 37.49 1.29 30.36
N SER A 285 36.61 0.69 31.17
CA SER A 285 35.91 1.36 32.26
C SER A 285 35.89 0.43 33.48
N GLY A 286 36.74 0.72 34.48
CA GLY A 286 36.92 -0.17 35.63
C GLY A 286 37.35 -1.57 35.20
N ASP A 287 36.54 -2.58 35.51
CA ASP A 287 36.79 -3.99 35.15
C ASP A 287 36.11 -4.41 33.84
N VAL A 288 35.56 -3.46 33.07
CA VAL A 288 35.00 -3.71 31.74
C VAL A 288 36.00 -3.27 30.67
N ILE A 289 36.36 -4.16 29.76
CA ILE A 289 37.09 -3.83 28.53
C ILE A 289 36.11 -3.79 27.36
N LEU A 290 36.19 -2.74 26.55
CA LEU A 290 35.39 -2.58 25.34
C LEU A 290 36.33 -2.56 24.13
N GLU A 291 36.10 -3.46 23.19
CA GLU A 291 36.84 -3.57 21.95
C GLU A 291 35.90 -3.34 20.76
N VAL A 292 36.18 -2.35 19.94
CA VAL A 292 35.38 -2.02 18.76
C VAL A 292 35.77 -2.99 17.65
N LYS A 293 34.78 -3.45 16.89
CA LYS A 293 35.00 -4.25 15.67
C LYS A 293 34.04 -3.84 14.56
N LYS A 294 34.46 -4.05 13.32
CA LYS A 294 33.52 -4.01 12.18
C LYS A 294 32.53 -5.16 12.28
N SER A 295 32.99 -6.33 12.74
CA SER A 295 32.18 -7.54 12.83
C SER A 295 32.73 -8.47 13.91
N PRO A 296 31.88 -9.23 14.62
CA PRO A 296 32.34 -10.19 15.62
C PRO A 296 32.98 -11.46 15.01
N PHE A 297 32.99 -11.56 13.68
CA PHE A 297 33.68 -12.60 12.92
C PHE A 297 35.02 -12.11 12.33
N SER A 298 35.52 -10.95 12.79
CA SER A 298 36.88 -10.52 12.44
C SER A 298 37.89 -11.55 12.96
N HIS A 299 38.90 -11.86 12.15
CA HIS A 299 39.94 -12.84 12.49
C HIS A 299 40.69 -12.54 13.80
N ARG A 300 40.70 -11.26 14.24
CA ARG A 300 41.33 -10.86 15.50
C ARG A 300 40.46 -11.07 16.74
N VAL A 301 39.16 -11.31 16.60
CA VAL A 301 38.26 -11.39 17.78
C VAL A 301 38.69 -12.48 18.73
N ASP A 302 39.05 -13.66 18.24
CA ASP A 302 39.50 -14.75 19.11
C ASP A 302 40.86 -14.44 19.74
N GLU A 303 41.77 -13.80 18.99
CA GLU A 303 43.07 -13.30 19.51
C GLU A 303 42.87 -12.25 20.61
N ASP A 304 41.92 -11.33 20.43
CA ASP A 304 41.59 -10.29 21.40
C ASP A 304 40.92 -10.87 22.65
N VAL A 305 40.12 -11.94 22.50
CA VAL A 305 39.59 -12.69 23.66
C VAL A 305 40.74 -13.25 24.47
N ASP A 306 41.68 -13.95 23.84
CA ASP A 306 42.84 -14.54 24.53
C ASP A 306 43.72 -13.45 25.18
N THR A 307 43.81 -12.28 24.54
CA THR A 307 44.63 -11.16 25.01
C THR A 307 43.98 -10.41 26.18
N TYR A 308 42.68 -10.11 26.12
CA TYR A 308 42.06 -9.15 27.04
C TYR A 308 41.29 -9.80 28.19
N ARG A 309 40.75 -11.00 27.99
CA ARG A 309 39.83 -11.62 28.95
C ARG A 309 40.42 -11.80 30.36
N ALA A 310 41.72 -12.06 30.47
CA ALA A 310 42.38 -12.21 31.78
C ALA A 310 42.52 -10.90 32.57
N HIS A 311 42.19 -9.76 31.96
CA HIS A 311 42.41 -8.41 32.50
C HIS A 311 41.10 -7.63 32.72
N CYS A 312 39.96 -8.31 32.66
CA CYS A 312 38.63 -7.73 32.88
C CYS A 312 37.65 -8.75 33.44
N ASP A 313 36.65 -8.28 34.17
CA ASP A 313 35.49 -9.08 34.57
C ASP A 313 34.50 -9.22 33.40
N ARG A 314 34.51 -8.27 32.45
CA ARG A 314 33.68 -8.30 31.25
C ARG A 314 34.43 -7.76 30.04
N LEU A 315 34.43 -8.53 28.96
CA LEU A 315 34.95 -8.13 27.65
C LEU A 315 33.79 -7.96 26.68
N GLU A 316 33.64 -6.77 26.10
CA GLU A 316 32.59 -6.49 25.12
C GLU A 316 33.17 -6.12 23.75
N PHE A 317 32.70 -6.80 22.70
CA PHE A 317 33.00 -6.45 21.32
C PHE A 317 31.89 -5.60 20.73
N TRP A 318 32.12 -4.30 20.55
CA TRP A 318 31.15 -3.38 19.98
C TRP A 318 31.20 -3.41 18.45
N CYS A 319 30.20 -4.06 17.86
CA CYS A 319 30.24 -4.47 16.47
C CYS A 319 29.34 -3.62 15.57
N LEU A 320 29.92 -3.03 14.52
CA LEU A 320 29.14 -2.29 13.52
C LEU A 320 28.19 -3.21 12.71
N TYR A 321 28.61 -4.45 12.45
CA TYR A 321 27.85 -5.42 11.66
C TYR A 321 27.84 -6.82 12.30
N GLY A 322 26.67 -7.46 12.31
CA GLY A 322 26.52 -8.85 12.74
C GLY A 322 26.41 -9.02 14.25
N ARG A 323 26.22 -10.27 14.66
CA ARG A 323 26.12 -10.72 16.06
C ARG A 323 26.83 -12.06 16.19
N ARG A 324 27.46 -12.31 17.34
CA ARG A 324 28.07 -13.61 17.69
C ARG A 324 27.69 -13.93 19.13
N ILE A 325 27.41 -15.19 19.41
CA ILE A 325 27.23 -15.68 20.78
C ILE A 325 28.53 -16.35 21.17
N PHE A 326 29.14 -15.92 22.28
CA PHE A 326 30.31 -16.59 22.83
C PHE A 326 29.87 -17.69 23.81
N PRO A 327 30.61 -18.81 23.88
CA PRO A 327 30.33 -19.90 24.81
C PRO A 327 30.69 -19.55 26.27
N VAL A 328 31.30 -18.40 26.50
CA VAL A 328 31.78 -17.91 27.80
C VAL A 328 30.97 -16.69 28.20
N SER A 329 30.56 -16.62 29.47
CA SER A 329 29.56 -15.65 29.95
C SER A 329 30.09 -14.23 30.18
N ASP A 330 31.41 -14.11 30.30
CA ASP A 330 32.16 -12.86 30.54
C ASP A 330 32.60 -12.17 29.23
N VAL A 331 32.31 -12.77 28.06
CA VAL A 331 32.59 -12.18 26.75
C VAL A 331 31.29 -11.98 25.99
N ASP A 332 31.08 -10.76 25.51
CA ASP A 332 29.87 -10.36 24.80
C ASP A 332 30.21 -9.75 23.44
N ALA A 333 29.38 -10.01 22.42
CA ALA A 333 29.44 -9.27 21.16
C ALA A 333 28.19 -8.39 21.06
N VAL A 334 28.36 -7.15 21.48
CA VAL A 334 27.31 -6.13 21.48
C VAL A 334 27.09 -5.67 20.05
N GLY A 335 26.04 -6.21 19.45
CA GLY A 335 25.64 -5.86 18.08
C GLY A 335 25.04 -4.47 17.99
N PHE A 336 24.97 -3.93 16.76
CA PHE A 336 24.48 -2.59 16.48
C PHE A 336 23.13 -2.24 17.15
N GLU A 337 22.11 -3.10 17.02
CA GLU A 337 20.80 -2.84 17.62
C GLU A 337 20.81 -3.00 19.15
N GLU A 338 21.63 -3.90 19.68
CA GLU A 338 21.78 -4.08 21.12
C GLU A 338 22.43 -2.85 21.77
N LEU A 339 23.44 -2.27 21.11
CA LEU A 339 24.04 -1.01 21.57
C LEU A 339 23.02 0.13 21.54
N LYS A 340 22.15 0.18 20.52
CA LYS A 340 21.03 1.14 20.49
C LYS A 340 20.05 0.92 21.62
N ASP A 341 19.75 -0.33 21.97
CA ASP A 341 18.87 -0.66 23.09
C ASP A 341 19.47 -0.21 24.42
N ARG A 342 20.78 -0.42 24.63
CA ARG A 342 21.51 0.07 25.83
C ARG A 342 21.45 1.59 25.95
N ILE A 343 21.72 2.31 24.85
CA ILE A 343 21.58 3.77 24.80
C ILE A 343 20.14 4.19 25.15
N ARG A 344 19.12 3.49 24.62
CA ARG A 344 17.71 3.84 24.83
C ARG A 344 17.26 3.73 26.29
N VAL A 345 17.81 2.78 27.05
CA VAL A 345 17.42 2.53 28.45
C VAL A 345 18.36 3.19 29.47
N SER A 346 19.33 3.96 28.99
CA SER A 346 20.27 4.73 29.83
C SER A 346 19.70 6.08 30.27
N ASP A 347 20.43 6.78 31.13
CA ASP A 347 20.08 8.13 31.61
C ASP A 347 20.50 9.24 30.62
N ILE A 348 20.90 8.90 29.39
CA ILE A 348 21.27 9.86 28.33
C ILE A 348 20.05 10.70 27.92
N PRO A 349 20.18 12.04 27.82
CA PRO A 349 19.10 12.92 27.35
C PRO A 349 18.52 12.52 25.97
N GLU A 350 17.21 12.66 25.78
CA GLU A 350 16.52 12.15 24.58
C GLU A 350 17.02 12.78 23.26
N ASP A 351 17.40 14.06 23.29
CA ASP A 351 18.00 14.76 22.15
C ASP A 351 19.37 14.17 21.79
N GLU A 352 20.17 13.83 22.80
CA GLU A 352 21.47 13.18 22.62
C GLU A 352 21.32 11.73 22.13
N VAL A 353 20.33 10.98 22.63
CA VAL A 353 19.97 9.65 22.09
C VAL A 353 19.64 9.73 20.59
N ARG A 354 18.83 10.73 20.19
CA ARG A 354 18.50 10.94 18.77
C ARG A 354 19.73 11.31 17.95
N ARG A 355 20.65 12.14 18.48
CA ARG A 355 21.93 12.47 17.84
C ARG A 355 22.76 11.22 17.61
N LEU A 356 23.02 10.45 18.67
CA LEU A 356 23.82 9.22 18.62
C LEU A 356 23.24 8.22 17.62
N PHE A 357 21.92 7.99 17.63
CA PHE A 357 21.28 7.10 16.65
C PHE A 357 21.49 7.55 15.20
N GLY A 358 21.37 8.85 14.93
CA GLY A 358 21.64 9.39 13.61
C GLY A 358 23.08 9.14 13.15
N LEU A 359 24.06 9.33 14.05
CA LEU A 359 25.48 9.07 13.76
C LEU A 359 25.75 7.58 13.54
N MET A 360 25.19 6.71 14.38
CA MET A 360 25.31 5.26 14.25
C MET A 360 24.75 4.77 12.91
N ASP A 361 23.57 5.26 12.51
CA ASP A 361 22.94 4.89 11.25
C ASP A 361 23.78 5.34 10.03
N ARG A 362 24.42 6.52 10.09
CA ARG A 362 25.38 6.97 9.08
C ARG A 362 26.58 6.03 8.97
N CYS A 363 27.19 5.64 10.10
CA CYS A 363 28.29 4.68 10.13
C CYS A 363 27.89 3.34 9.47
N ARG A 364 26.71 2.82 9.81
CA ARG A 364 26.18 1.56 9.26
C ARG A 364 25.91 1.64 7.75
N ASP A 365 25.54 2.82 7.26
CA ASP A 365 25.36 3.06 5.83
C ASP A 365 26.69 3.26 5.07
N GLY A 366 27.81 3.31 5.78
CA GLY A 366 29.13 3.58 5.23
C GLY A 366 29.35 5.06 4.89
N VAL A 367 28.65 5.95 5.59
CA VAL A 367 28.82 7.40 5.52
C VAL A 367 29.58 7.85 6.76
N ASN A 368 30.58 8.71 6.60
CA ASN A 368 31.26 9.29 7.76
C ASN A 368 30.24 10.09 8.60
N PRO A 369 30.03 9.74 9.89
CA PRO A 369 29.01 10.35 10.74
C PRO A 369 29.27 11.83 11.08
N PHE A 370 30.53 12.27 11.00
CA PHE A 370 30.96 13.61 11.40
C PHE A 370 31.12 14.61 10.24
N LYS A 371 30.73 14.21 9.02
CA LYS A 371 30.87 15.04 7.82
C LYS A 371 29.55 15.56 7.27
#